data_AF-A0A8K0XHB2-F1
#
_entry.id   AF-A0A8K0XHB2-F1
#
_cell.length_a   1.000
_cell.length_b   1.000
_cell.length_c   1.000
_cell.angle_alpha   90.00
_cell.angle_beta   90.00
_cell.angle_gamma   90.00
#
_symmetry.space_group_name_H-M   'P 1'
#
loop_
_entity.id
_entity.type
_entity.pdbx_description
1 polymer ?
#
loop_
_entity_poly.entity_id
_entity_poly.type
_entity_poly.pdbx_seq_one_letter_code
_entity_poly.pdbx_strand_id
1 'polypeptide(L)'
;MLGHILLIAGGLGAAWNLLSGWFGGKEKEHPKAQKDQSQYDDDNEYYLALRAKASEYGNLMVQCFQQSHEAYERRDGAHAKVLSEQGKRLKQTMEKLNAEASAWIYRENNLDVQPGEVDLHDLYVKEAISYSERAIQEARGRGDTEIRLIVGKGLHSDDNVAKIKPALEDFMRRQNLPTRIYPPR
;
A
#
# COMPACT_ATOMS: atom_id res chain seq x y z
N MET A 1 -19.30 19.45 -0.35
CA MET A 1 -19.30 18.09 -0.95
C MET A 1 -17.89 17.83 -1.44
N LEU A 2 -17.34 16.61 -1.28
CA LEU A 2 -16.12 16.25 -2.01
C LEU A 2 -16.45 16.25 -3.50
N GLY A 3 -15.70 17.01 -4.30
CA GLY A 3 -15.90 17.14 -5.73
C GLY A 3 -15.15 16.08 -6.53
N HIS A 4 -13.90 15.79 -6.16
CA HIS A 4 -13.04 14.82 -6.85
C HIS A 4 -12.10 14.10 -5.88
N ILE A 5 -11.70 12.87 -6.24
CA ILE A 5 -10.59 12.15 -5.62
C ILE A 5 -9.53 11.88 -6.70
N LEU A 6 -8.28 12.21 -6.38
CA LEU A 6 -7.15 12.03 -7.28
C LEU A 6 -6.47 10.68 -7.04
N LEU A 7 -6.15 9.97 -8.12
CA LEU A 7 -5.30 8.78 -8.11
C LEU A 7 -4.07 9.06 -8.97
N ILE A 8 -2.95 9.46 -8.34
CA ILE A 8 -1.70 9.72 -9.04
C ILE A 8 -0.94 8.39 -9.15
N ALA A 9 -0.95 7.80 -10.35
CA ALA A 9 -0.16 6.63 -10.69
C ALA A 9 0.48 6.92 -12.05
N GLY A 10 1.82 7.22 -12.00
CA GLY A 10 4.01 8.25 -13.49
C GLY A 10 4.62 7.86 -14.90
N GLY A 11 4.45 8.75 -15.89
CA GLY A 11 4.72 8.42 -17.28
C GLY A 11 6.20 8.10 -17.51
N LEU A 12 6.51 6.91 -18.03
CA LEU A 12 7.83 6.61 -18.57
C LEU A 12 8.09 7.53 -19.77
N GLY A 13 8.85 8.61 -19.54
CA GLY A 13 9.36 9.47 -20.59
C GLY A 13 10.30 8.68 -21.51
N ALA A 14 10.01 8.70 -22.81
CA ALA A 14 10.73 7.88 -23.77
C ALA A 14 12.16 8.39 -24.04
N ALA A 15 12.99 7.45 -24.51
CA ALA A 15 14.39 7.58 -24.91
C ALA A 15 14.85 8.94 -25.48
N TRP A 16 16.05 9.35 -25.07
CA TRP A 16 16.88 10.29 -25.82
C TRP A 16 18.32 9.80 -25.87
N ASN A 17 18.95 9.83 -27.04
CA ASN A 17 20.40 9.75 -27.17
C ASN A 17 20.88 10.45 -28.47
N LEU A 18 22.14 10.88 -28.46
CA LEU A 18 22.97 11.34 -29.58
C LEU A 18 22.75 12.76 -30.18
N LEU A 19 23.75 13.61 -29.86
CA LEU A 19 24.58 14.44 -30.75
C LEU A 19 24.36 15.97 -30.86
N SER A 20 25.53 16.65 -30.94
CA SER A 20 25.79 18.10 -31.10
C SER A 20 25.37 19.02 -29.94
N GLY A 21 26.05 20.16 -29.69
CA GLY A 21 27.32 20.60 -30.27
C GLY A 21 27.63 22.11 -30.12
N TRP A 22 28.48 22.45 -29.14
CA TRP A 22 29.37 23.63 -29.10
C TRP A 22 28.82 25.02 -29.53
N PHE A 23 28.36 25.83 -28.58
CA PHE A 23 28.71 27.27 -28.42
C PHE A 23 28.34 27.72 -27.00
N GLY A 24 28.93 28.81 -26.49
CA GLY A 24 28.97 29.08 -25.03
C GLY A 24 28.40 30.41 -24.56
N GLY A 25 28.40 30.59 -23.22
CA GLY A 25 28.34 31.89 -22.54
C GLY A 25 27.12 32.10 -21.64
N LYS A 26 27.37 32.22 -20.31
CA LYS A 26 26.52 32.76 -19.22
C LYS A 26 25.05 32.28 -19.21
N GLU A 27 24.59 31.59 -18.17
CA GLU A 27 24.43 32.16 -16.82
C GLU A 27 24.43 31.04 -15.76
N LYS A 28 24.80 31.33 -14.51
CA LYS A 28 24.76 30.33 -13.41
C LYS A 28 23.61 30.61 -12.46
N GLU A 29 22.39 30.36 -12.92
CA GLU A 29 21.27 30.12 -12.01
C GLU A 29 21.59 28.90 -11.12
N HIS A 30 21.16 28.94 -9.86
CA HIS A 30 21.25 27.76 -9.00
C HIS A 30 20.18 26.75 -9.43
N PRO A 31 20.55 25.54 -9.90
CA PRO A 31 19.55 24.51 -10.13
C PRO A 31 18.93 24.14 -8.78
N LYS A 32 17.63 24.41 -8.62
CA LYS A 32 16.84 23.77 -7.57
C LYS A 32 16.98 22.27 -7.80
N ALA A 33 17.55 21.56 -6.83
CA ALA A 33 17.72 20.12 -6.94
C ALA A 33 16.36 19.46 -7.13
N GLN A 34 16.07 19.02 -8.35
CA GLN A 34 15.05 18.01 -8.59
C GLN A 34 15.57 16.76 -7.87
N LYS A 35 14.96 16.44 -6.71
CA LYS A 35 15.13 15.12 -6.10
C LYS A 35 14.61 14.11 -7.12
N ASP A 36 15.52 13.34 -7.71
CA ASP A 36 15.15 12.26 -8.61
C ASP A 36 14.28 11.27 -7.82
N GLN A 37 13.13 10.88 -8.38
CA GLN A 37 12.10 10.09 -7.66
C GLN A 37 12.39 8.58 -7.71
N SER A 38 13.69 8.26 -7.66
CA SER A 38 14.31 6.94 -7.67
C SER A 38 14.87 6.53 -6.30
N GLN A 39 14.79 7.39 -5.29
CA GLN A 39 15.52 7.26 -4.02
C GLN A 39 14.64 6.95 -2.79
N TYR A 40 13.59 6.13 -2.97
CA TYR A 40 12.80 5.56 -1.86
C TYR A 40 12.74 4.02 -1.92
N ASP A 41 13.71 3.40 -2.58
CA ASP A 41 14.01 1.96 -2.45
C ASP A 41 14.78 1.69 -1.14
N ASP A 42 14.31 2.23 -0.02
CA ASP A 42 14.92 2.08 1.30
C ASP A 42 14.28 0.87 2.00
N ASP A 43 14.86 -0.31 1.78
CA ASP A 43 14.42 -1.62 2.30
C ASP A 43 14.24 -1.57 3.84
N ASN A 44 13.05 -1.19 4.30
CA ASN A 44 12.86 -0.95 5.72
C ASN A 44 12.79 -2.28 6.50
N GLU A 45 13.93 -2.65 7.09
CA GLU A 45 14.13 -3.90 7.82
C GLU A 45 13.06 -4.14 8.90
N TYR A 46 12.57 -3.09 9.58
CA TYR A 46 11.52 -3.21 10.59
C TYR A 46 10.17 -3.61 9.97
N TYR A 47 9.74 -2.91 8.91
CA TYR A 47 8.52 -3.24 8.17
C TYR A 47 8.60 -4.65 7.56
N LEU A 48 9.72 -4.96 6.90
CA LEU A 48 9.95 -6.25 6.25
C LEU A 48 9.99 -7.39 7.28
N ALA A 49 10.62 -7.21 8.43
CA ALA A 49 10.62 -8.19 9.51
C ALA A 49 9.22 -8.43 10.10
N LEU A 50 8.40 -7.37 10.29
CA LEU A 50 7.02 -7.52 10.74
C LEU A 50 6.17 -8.28 9.71
N ARG A 51 6.31 -8.00 8.41
CA ARG A 51 5.60 -8.70 7.32
C ARG A 51 6.05 -10.15 7.17
N ALA A 52 7.36 -10.42 7.20
CA ALA A 52 7.91 -11.77 7.15
C ALA A 52 7.37 -12.63 8.31
N LYS A 53 7.45 -12.11 9.54
CA LYS A 53 6.91 -12.77 10.73
C LYS A 53 5.40 -12.95 10.65
N ALA A 54 4.64 -11.97 10.14
CA ALA A 54 3.21 -12.13 9.92
C ALA A 54 2.90 -13.26 8.92
N SER A 55 3.70 -13.40 7.85
CA SER A 55 3.62 -14.49 6.88
C SER A 55 3.90 -15.86 7.52
N GLU A 56 4.93 -15.98 8.37
CA GLU A 56 5.20 -17.20 9.15
C GLU A 56 3.99 -17.64 9.99
N TYR A 57 3.41 -16.72 10.78
CA TYR A 57 2.21 -17.00 11.57
C TYR A 57 0.99 -17.34 10.68
N GLY A 58 0.89 -16.75 9.49
CA GLY A 58 -0.13 -17.08 8.49
C GLY A 58 0.02 -18.49 7.93
N ASN A 59 1.24 -18.91 7.59
CA ASN A 59 1.53 -20.26 7.11
C ASN A 59 1.24 -21.33 8.18
N LEU A 60 1.65 -21.09 9.42
CA LEU A 60 1.34 -21.97 10.56
C LEU A 60 -0.18 -22.01 10.85
N MET A 61 -0.88 -20.88 10.72
CA MET A 61 -2.34 -20.80 10.85
C MET A 61 -3.04 -21.69 9.81
N VAL A 62 -2.62 -21.61 8.54
CA VAL A 62 -3.19 -22.42 7.44
C VAL A 62 -2.97 -23.92 7.71
N GLN A 63 -1.76 -24.31 8.12
CA GLN A 63 -1.46 -25.70 8.48
C GLN A 63 -2.36 -26.22 9.63
N CYS A 64 -2.55 -25.41 10.69
CA CYS A 64 -3.41 -25.78 11.81
C CYS A 64 -4.88 -25.94 11.40
N PHE A 65 -5.40 -25.09 10.50
CA PHE A 65 -6.78 -25.21 10.01
C PHE A 65 -6.96 -26.39 9.04
N GLN A 66 -5.96 -26.69 8.20
CA GLN A 66 -5.96 -27.88 7.34
C GLN A 66 -5.99 -29.17 8.18
N GLN A 67 -5.07 -29.32 9.14
CA GLN A 67 -5.05 -30.46 10.05
C GLN A 67 -6.33 -30.55 10.91
N SER A 68 -6.89 -29.41 11.32
CA SER A 68 -8.17 -29.33 12.03
C SER A 68 -9.33 -29.87 11.20
N HIS A 69 -9.31 -29.68 9.87
CA HIS A 69 -10.33 -30.18 8.97
C HIS A 69 -10.22 -31.69 8.81
N GLU A 70 -9.03 -32.20 8.50
CA GLU A 70 -8.78 -33.64 8.35
C GLU A 70 -9.08 -34.44 9.63
N ALA A 71 -8.76 -33.88 10.81
CA ALA A 71 -9.10 -34.50 12.09
C ALA A 71 -10.63 -34.63 12.26
N TYR A 72 -11.39 -33.61 11.84
CA TYR A 72 -12.85 -33.63 11.85
C TYR A 72 -13.43 -34.66 10.86
N GLU A 73 -12.87 -34.77 9.66
CA GLU A 73 -13.24 -35.80 8.67
C GLU A 73 -12.99 -37.23 9.20
N ARG A 74 -11.88 -37.43 9.91
CA ARG A 74 -11.56 -38.68 10.65
C ARG A 74 -12.45 -38.89 11.90
N ARG A 75 -13.42 -38.01 12.15
CA ARG A 75 -14.33 -37.96 13.32
C ARG A 75 -13.66 -37.71 14.67
N ASP A 76 -12.39 -37.30 14.70
CA ASP A 76 -11.70 -36.84 15.89
C ASP A 76 -12.02 -35.36 16.16
N GLY A 77 -13.24 -35.12 16.65
CA GLY A 77 -13.71 -33.78 17.03
C GLY A 77 -12.92 -33.15 18.18
N ALA A 78 -12.23 -33.95 19.00
CA ALA A 78 -11.43 -33.45 20.12
C ALA A 78 -10.12 -32.84 19.62
N HIS A 79 -9.36 -33.57 18.81
CA HIS A 79 -8.12 -33.09 18.21
C HIS A 79 -8.40 -31.95 17.21
N ALA A 80 -9.47 -32.05 16.41
CA ALA A 80 -9.93 -30.98 15.54
C ALA A 80 -10.19 -29.67 16.30
N LYS A 81 -10.84 -29.73 17.48
CA LYS A 81 -11.07 -28.55 18.31
C LYS A 81 -9.76 -27.91 18.79
N VAL A 82 -8.81 -28.71 19.26
CA VAL A 82 -7.49 -28.20 19.72
C VAL A 82 -6.74 -27.48 18.59
N LEU A 83 -6.69 -28.09 17.40
CA LEU A 83 -6.06 -27.50 16.22
C LEU A 83 -6.77 -26.23 15.75
N SER A 84 -8.11 -26.20 15.80
CA SER A 84 -8.90 -24.99 15.51
C SER A 84 -8.61 -23.85 16.48
N GLU A 85 -8.44 -24.15 17.78
CA GLU A 85 -8.07 -23.14 18.79
C GLU A 85 -6.63 -22.65 18.62
N GLN A 86 -5.69 -23.53 18.25
CA GLN A 86 -4.32 -23.16 17.91
C GLN A 86 -4.28 -22.25 16.67
N GLY A 87 -4.97 -22.61 15.59
CA GLY A 87 -5.09 -21.79 14.38
C GLY A 87 -5.68 -20.40 14.66
N LYS A 88 -6.67 -20.29 15.55
CA LYS A 88 -7.23 -19.00 15.99
C LYS A 88 -6.22 -18.12 16.74
N ARG A 89 -5.36 -18.71 17.58
CA ARG A 89 -4.30 -17.97 18.30
C ARG A 89 -3.23 -17.47 17.32
N LEU A 90 -2.80 -18.32 16.38
CA LEU A 90 -1.85 -17.96 15.32
C LEU A 90 -2.41 -16.85 14.42
N LYS A 91 -3.69 -16.95 14.04
CA LYS A 91 -4.42 -15.91 13.31
C LYS A 91 -4.37 -14.56 14.04
N GLN A 92 -4.70 -14.53 15.34
CA GLN A 92 -4.66 -13.31 16.15
C GLN A 92 -3.26 -12.69 16.24
N THR A 93 -2.19 -13.51 16.16
CA THR A 93 -0.81 -13.02 16.12
C THR A 93 -0.45 -12.44 14.75
N MET A 94 -0.79 -13.14 13.66
CA MET A 94 -0.66 -12.65 12.27
C MET A 94 -1.42 -11.33 12.06
N GLU A 95 -2.64 -11.20 12.56
CA GLU A 95 -3.47 -9.99 12.41
C GLU A 95 -2.88 -8.81 13.19
N LYS A 96 -2.30 -9.03 14.38
CA LYS A 96 -1.58 -8.00 15.12
C LYS A 96 -0.31 -7.53 14.40
N LEU A 97 0.52 -8.45 13.92
CA LEU A 97 1.77 -8.13 13.21
C LEU A 97 1.50 -7.37 11.91
N ASN A 98 0.47 -7.76 11.15
CA ASN A 98 0.05 -6.99 9.97
C ASN A 98 -0.49 -5.61 10.34
N ALA A 99 -1.33 -5.48 11.38
CA ALA A 99 -1.83 -4.18 11.82
C ALA A 99 -0.70 -3.25 12.29
N GLU A 100 0.33 -3.79 12.95
CA GLU A 100 1.53 -3.05 13.34
C GLU A 100 2.35 -2.61 12.12
N ALA A 101 2.65 -3.53 11.19
CA ALA A 101 3.37 -3.23 9.95
C ALA A 101 2.67 -2.15 9.13
N SER A 102 1.35 -2.29 8.99
CA SER A 102 0.46 -1.39 8.26
C SER A 102 0.40 0.00 8.89
N ALA A 103 0.26 0.09 10.21
CA ALA A 103 0.25 1.36 10.94
C ALA A 103 1.63 2.02 11.06
N TRP A 104 2.70 1.24 10.91
CA TRP A 104 4.06 1.74 10.81
C TRP A 104 4.31 2.35 9.41
N ILE A 105 4.14 1.56 8.33
CA ILE A 105 4.45 2.02 6.97
C ILE A 105 3.56 3.19 6.53
N TYR A 106 2.26 3.17 6.90
CA TYR A 106 1.37 4.30 6.66
C TYR A 106 1.84 5.59 7.35
N ARG A 107 2.49 5.51 8.53
CA ARG A 107 3.00 6.70 9.21
C ARG A 107 4.16 7.30 8.43
N GLU A 108 5.20 6.50 8.17
CA GLU A 108 6.43 6.98 7.56
C GLU A 108 6.17 7.55 6.16
N ASN A 109 5.35 6.85 5.35
CA ASN A 109 4.94 7.27 4.00
C ASN A 109 4.16 8.59 3.99
N ASN A 110 3.61 9.03 5.14
CA ASN A 110 2.81 10.25 5.28
C ASN A 110 3.50 11.33 6.15
N LEU A 111 4.82 11.24 6.41
CA LEU A 111 5.54 12.28 7.14
C LEU A 111 5.75 13.57 6.31
N ASP A 112 6.12 13.42 5.04
CA ASP A 112 6.53 14.52 4.13
C ASP A 112 5.54 14.74 2.95
N VAL A 113 4.30 14.26 3.05
CA VAL A 113 3.27 14.43 2.00
C VAL A 113 2.69 15.86 1.99
N GLN A 114 2.23 16.32 0.82
CA GLN A 114 1.63 17.65 0.71
C GLN A 114 0.23 17.70 1.35
N PRO A 115 -0.26 18.87 1.82
CA PRO A 115 -1.62 19.02 2.31
C PRO A 115 -2.67 18.53 1.30
N GLY A 116 -3.54 17.63 1.73
CA GLY A 116 -4.55 16.99 0.88
C GLY A 116 -4.04 15.78 0.08
N GLU A 117 -2.79 15.36 0.27
CA GLU A 117 -2.25 14.09 -0.23
C GLU A 117 -2.21 13.06 0.91
N VAL A 118 -2.48 11.79 0.58
CA VAL A 118 -2.30 10.65 1.47
C VAL A 118 -1.63 9.53 0.67
N ASP A 119 -0.54 8.99 1.19
CA ASP A 119 0.17 7.88 0.57
C ASP A 119 -0.26 6.54 1.18
N LEU A 120 -0.40 5.56 0.30
CA LEU A 120 -0.91 4.21 0.54
C LEU A 120 0.00 3.15 -0.12
N HIS A 121 1.20 3.51 -0.60
CA HIS A 121 2.14 2.52 -1.09
C HIS A 121 2.49 1.49 0.00
N ASP A 122 2.84 0.28 -0.44
CA ASP A 122 3.22 -0.89 0.35
C ASP A 122 2.18 -1.44 1.35
N LEU A 123 1.04 -0.77 1.51
CA LEU A 123 -0.13 -1.33 2.18
C LEU A 123 -0.73 -2.51 1.41
N TYR A 124 -1.20 -3.52 2.14
CA TYR A 124 -2.04 -4.55 1.51
C TYR A 124 -3.41 -3.95 1.12
N VAL A 125 -4.02 -4.47 0.06
CA VAL A 125 -5.24 -3.90 -0.56
C VAL A 125 -6.35 -3.55 0.44
N LYS A 126 -6.60 -4.40 1.45
CA LYS A 126 -7.62 -4.15 2.48
C LYS A 126 -7.25 -3.00 3.42
N GLU A 127 -5.97 -2.86 3.72
CA GLU A 127 -5.41 -1.80 4.55
C GLU A 127 -5.49 -0.47 3.80
N ALA A 128 -5.04 -0.44 2.53
CA ALA A 128 -5.14 0.73 1.66
C ALA A 128 -6.58 1.24 1.51
N ILE A 129 -7.56 0.34 1.36
CA ILE A 129 -9.00 0.70 1.36
C ILE A 129 -9.42 1.31 2.71
N SER A 130 -9.03 0.72 3.84
CA SER A 130 -9.41 1.22 5.18
C SER A 130 -8.80 2.60 5.48
N TYR A 131 -7.52 2.81 5.16
CA TYR A 131 -6.87 4.12 5.27
C TYR A 131 -7.47 5.15 4.30
N SER A 132 -7.83 4.75 3.08
CA SER A 132 -8.55 5.61 2.14
C SER A 132 -9.90 6.05 2.69
N GLU A 133 -10.70 5.11 3.20
CA GLU A 133 -12.01 5.40 3.78
C GLU A 133 -11.91 6.40 4.94
N ARG A 134 -10.96 6.19 5.87
CA ARG A 134 -10.70 7.12 6.97
C ARG A 134 -10.29 8.50 6.45
N ALA A 135 -9.34 8.56 5.52
CA ALA A 135 -8.85 9.82 4.95
C ALA A 135 -9.95 10.62 4.24
N ILE A 136 -10.87 9.93 3.54
CA ILE A 136 -12.05 10.53 2.89
C ILE A 136 -13.03 11.08 3.93
N GLN A 137 -13.26 10.37 5.04
CA GLN A 137 -14.10 10.84 6.14
C GLN A 137 -13.51 12.07 6.83
N GLU A 138 -12.20 12.06 7.12
CA GLU A 138 -11.47 13.21 7.68
C GLU A 138 -11.50 14.43 6.74
N ALA A 139 -11.28 14.23 5.44
CA ALA A 139 -11.36 15.28 4.42
C ALA A 139 -12.76 15.91 4.33
N ARG A 140 -13.81 15.08 4.32
CA ARG A 140 -15.20 15.55 4.41
C ARG A 140 -15.46 16.35 5.70
N GLY A 141 -14.87 15.95 6.82
CA GLY A 141 -14.97 16.64 8.11
C GLY A 141 -14.29 18.01 8.13
N ARG A 142 -13.15 18.17 7.43
CA ARG A 142 -12.48 19.47 7.23
C ARG A 142 -13.21 20.40 6.25
N GLY A 143 -14.10 19.84 5.42
CA GLY A 143 -14.77 20.56 4.33
C GLY A 143 -14.01 20.52 3.00
N ASP A 144 -12.97 19.69 2.89
CA ASP A 144 -12.15 19.56 1.70
C ASP A 144 -13.00 19.17 0.48
N THR A 145 -12.64 19.71 -0.69
CA THR A 145 -13.29 19.41 -1.99
C THR A 145 -12.50 18.42 -2.85
N GLU A 146 -11.23 18.17 -2.51
CA GLU A 146 -10.35 17.19 -3.15
C GLU A 146 -9.49 16.47 -2.11
N ILE A 147 -9.17 15.20 -2.36
CA ILE A 147 -8.05 14.48 -1.71
C ILE A 147 -7.31 13.67 -2.78
N ARG A 148 -5.98 13.61 -2.69
CA ARG A 148 -5.13 12.78 -3.58
C ARG A 148 -4.67 11.55 -2.83
N LEU A 149 -4.83 10.39 -3.46
CA LEU A 149 -4.34 9.11 -2.98
C LEU A 149 -3.18 8.65 -3.87
N ILE A 150 -2.02 8.41 -3.25
CA ILE A 150 -0.84 7.85 -3.90
C ILE A 150 -0.85 6.34 -3.61
N VAL A 151 -0.65 5.51 -4.64
CA VAL A 151 -0.96 4.06 -4.60
C VAL A 151 0.24 3.17 -4.98
N GLY A 152 1.43 3.77 -5.07
CA GLY A 152 2.67 3.10 -5.49
C GLY A 152 2.69 2.68 -6.97
N LYS A 153 3.83 2.12 -7.39
CA LYS A 153 4.03 1.51 -8.72
C LYS A 153 3.71 0.00 -8.75
N GLY A 154 3.60 -0.65 -7.60
CA GLY A 154 3.31 -2.10 -7.45
C GLY A 154 4.53 -3.00 -7.24
N LEU A 155 5.74 -2.42 -7.17
CA LEU A 155 7.03 -3.13 -7.10
C LEU A 155 7.16 -4.03 -5.86
N HIS A 156 6.66 -3.61 -4.70
CA HIS A 156 6.76 -4.37 -3.44
C HIS A 156 5.56 -5.33 -3.21
N SER A 157 5.00 -5.86 -4.30
CA SER A 157 3.97 -6.90 -4.26
C SER A 157 4.52 -8.22 -4.81
N ASP A 158 3.95 -9.34 -4.36
CA ASP A 158 4.43 -10.70 -4.65
C ASP A 158 4.60 -11.01 -6.14
N ASP A 159 3.84 -10.33 -7.00
CA ASP A 159 3.82 -10.50 -8.46
C ASP A 159 4.38 -9.29 -9.23
N ASN A 160 4.89 -8.25 -8.55
CA ASN A 160 5.14 -6.90 -9.11
C ASN A 160 3.90 -6.23 -9.75
N VAL A 161 2.69 -6.67 -9.39
CA VAL A 161 1.42 -6.16 -9.91
C VAL A 161 0.85 -5.06 -8.99
N ALA A 162 0.50 -3.90 -9.54
CA ALA A 162 -0.15 -2.81 -8.81
C ALA A 162 -1.60 -3.14 -8.36
N LYS A 163 -1.74 -4.01 -7.35
CA LYS A 163 -3.01 -4.52 -6.82
C LYS A 163 -3.88 -3.44 -6.14
N ILE A 164 -3.28 -2.39 -5.58
CA ILE A 164 -3.98 -1.32 -4.83
C ILE A 164 -4.87 -0.47 -5.75
N LYS A 165 -4.32 0.02 -6.87
CA LYS A 165 -5.00 0.93 -7.82
C LYS A 165 -6.38 0.42 -8.28
N PRO A 166 -6.53 -0.77 -8.91
CA PRO A 166 -7.82 -1.23 -9.40
C PRO A 166 -8.81 -1.54 -8.27
N ALA A 167 -8.33 -1.91 -7.09
CA ALA A 167 -9.17 -2.14 -5.92
C ALA A 167 -9.74 -0.83 -5.34
N LEU A 168 -8.95 0.26 -5.34
CA LEU A 168 -9.45 1.59 -4.99
C LEU A 168 -10.40 2.14 -6.05
N GLU A 169 -10.12 1.98 -7.35
CA GLU A 169 -11.05 2.38 -8.42
C GLU A 169 -12.42 1.69 -8.28
N ASP A 170 -12.45 0.41 -7.90
CA ASP A 170 -13.68 -0.33 -7.59
C ASP A 170 -14.35 0.14 -6.29
N PHE A 171 -13.60 0.35 -5.22
CA PHE A 171 -14.12 0.91 -3.97
C PHE A 171 -14.79 2.27 -4.17
N MET A 172 -14.12 3.20 -4.86
CA MET A 172 -14.64 4.55 -5.10
C MET A 172 -15.90 4.53 -5.96
N ARG A 173 -15.95 3.67 -7.00
CA ARG A 173 -17.15 3.42 -7.81
C ARG A 173 -18.31 2.94 -6.95
N ARG A 174 -18.10 1.98 -6.04
CA ARG A 174 -19.14 1.47 -5.12
C ARG A 174 -19.63 2.54 -4.13
N GLN A 175 -18.74 3.46 -3.72
CA GLN A 175 -19.08 4.60 -2.86
C GLN A 175 -19.65 5.81 -3.62
N ASN A 176 -19.87 5.68 -4.94
CA ASN A 176 -20.30 6.75 -5.84
C ASN A 176 -19.44 8.03 -5.71
N LEU A 177 -18.13 7.85 -5.54
CA LEU A 177 -17.13 8.92 -5.40
C LEU A 177 -16.53 9.28 -6.78
N PRO A 178 -16.61 10.54 -7.24
CA PRO A 178 -15.96 10.97 -8.47
C PRO A 178 -14.43 10.83 -8.36
N THR A 179 -13.83 10.05 -9.24
CA THR A 179 -12.39 9.79 -9.28
C THR A 179 -11.77 10.26 -10.57
N ARG A 180 -10.53 10.76 -10.50
CA ARG A 180 -9.71 11.07 -11.67
C ARG A 180 -8.31 10.51 -11.50
N ILE A 181 -7.92 9.66 -12.45
CA ILE A 181 -6.58 9.09 -12.54
C ILE A 181 -5.67 10.11 -13.25
N TYR A 182 -4.45 10.25 -12.75
CA TYR A 182 -3.35 11.02 -13.35
C TYR A 182 -2.19 10.06 -13.65
N PRO A 183 -1.39 10.29 -14.70
CA PRO A 183 -0.15 9.55 -14.93
C PRO A 183 0.79 9.73 -13.73
N PRO A 184 1.81 8.89 -13.52
CA PRO A 184 2.79 9.27 -11.83
C PRO A 184 3.46 10.66 -11.87
N ARG A 185 4.17 11.06 -10.82
CA ARG A 185 5.14 12.16 -10.92
C ARG A 185 6.46 11.63 -11.46
#